data_AF-L7MKF2-F1
#
_entry.id   AF-L7MKF2-F1
#
_cell.length_a   1.000
_cell.length_b   1.000
_cell.length_c   1.000
_cell.angle_alpha   90.00
_cell.angle_beta   90.00
_cell.angle_gamma   90.00
#
_symmetry.space_group_name_H-M   'P 1'
#
loop_
_entity.id
_entity.type
_entity.pdbx_description
1 polymer ?
#
loop_
_entity_poly.entity_id
_entity_poly.type
_entity_poly.pdbx_seq_one_letter_code
_entity_poly.pdbx_strand_id
1 'polypeptide(L)'
;YKNCPDEEVKNILLAGSPKYPFSDQVADRTHSCMLKAMGQAVRRKEAVFGVKGPSTLVKLQGFDLVWGLPPYYMHYVLEGVTKQVTEMWLSATNSCYIGRHLKLIDSRLRLIKPPIIFSRSGRPLSDCAFWKAAEWCCWLLFYSLPCVADILPLVYHTHFTLLVKDAFVLLNDVVLEAEICSAEKFLSSFVQQTTKLCGQNAMTFNIHQLLHLAKATRMFGPLWSTSTFPFEDGIGRALQLVSAAMYVPVQIAERCIMHQACRTVSMQIELSPNMLSAKKDLESNCRKFSQRCALGLAQPCVGMSEIVKGLFFSNLVTSLKCQSI
;
A
#
# COMPACT_ATOMS: atom_id res chain seq x y z
N TYR A 1 1.18 -3.58 18.62
CA TYR A 1 2.16 -4.66 18.38
C TYR A 1 1.72 -5.44 17.17
N LYS A 2 2.33 -5.14 16.01
CA LYS A 2 2.19 -5.94 14.79
C LYS A 2 2.87 -7.29 15.04
N ASN A 3 2.37 -8.37 14.44
CA ASN A 3 2.98 -9.71 14.41
C ASN A 3 3.07 -10.11 12.95
N CYS A 4 4.06 -10.92 12.56
CA CYS A 4 4.07 -11.50 11.22
C CYS A 4 2.93 -12.51 11.10
N PRO A 5 1.99 -12.35 10.14
CA PRO A 5 0.98 -13.36 9.88
C PRO A 5 1.60 -14.57 9.18
N ASP A 6 2.64 -14.34 8.36
CA ASP A 6 3.23 -15.28 7.40
C ASP A 6 4.14 -16.34 8.07
N GLU A 7 4.77 -16.02 9.20
CA GLU A 7 5.75 -16.88 9.87
C GLU A 7 5.66 -16.84 11.41
N GLU A 8 6.16 -17.87 12.08
CA GLU A 8 6.27 -17.95 13.55
C GLU A 8 7.51 -17.23 14.12
N VAL A 9 7.69 -15.96 13.75
CA VAL A 9 8.81 -15.15 14.23
C VAL A 9 8.57 -14.61 15.65
N LYS A 10 9.55 -14.78 16.53
CA LYS A 10 9.62 -14.03 17.80
C LYS A 10 10.25 -12.67 17.55
N ASN A 11 9.53 -11.60 17.87
CA ASN A 11 10.11 -10.26 17.91
C ASN A 11 10.90 -10.05 19.22
N ILE A 12 11.84 -9.10 19.18
CA ILE A 12 12.52 -8.59 20.37
C ILE A 12 12.03 -7.16 20.64
N LEU A 13 11.96 -6.76 21.90
CA LEU A 13 11.61 -5.39 22.28
C LEU A 13 12.88 -4.56 22.45
N LEU A 14 13.06 -3.55 21.60
CA LEU A 14 14.12 -2.54 21.74
C LEU A 14 13.46 -1.19 21.97
N ALA A 15 13.79 -0.54 23.10
CA ALA A 15 13.19 0.72 23.54
C ALA A 15 11.64 0.73 23.47
N GLY A 16 11.01 -0.37 23.89
CA GLY A 16 9.55 -0.54 23.89
C GLY A 16 8.92 -0.81 22.51
N SER A 17 9.72 -0.86 21.43
CA SER A 17 9.25 -1.14 20.08
C SER A 17 9.64 -2.56 19.63
N PRO A 18 8.73 -3.34 19.03
CA PRO A 18 9.06 -4.67 18.51
C PRO A 18 9.95 -4.56 17.28
N LYS A 19 11.02 -5.35 17.26
CA LYS A 19 11.96 -5.52 16.15
C LYS A 19 12.01 -6.97 15.72
N TYR A 20 12.31 -7.18 14.45
CA TYR A 20 12.28 -8.46 13.75
C TYR A 20 13.65 -8.78 13.18
N PRO A 21 14.63 -9.19 14.01
CA PRO A 21 15.94 -9.61 13.52
C PRO A 21 15.80 -10.74 12.50
N PHE A 22 16.70 -10.75 11.53
CA PHE A 22 16.74 -11.81 10.53
C PHE A 22 17.07 -13.16 11.19
N SER A 23 16.41 -14.23 10.74
CA SER A 23 16.59 -15.59 11.24
C SER A 23 16.50 -16.56 10.05
N ASP A 24 17.50 -17.43 9.90
CA ASP A 24 17.61 -18.35 8.75
C ASP A 24 16.59 -19.50 8.75
N GLN A 25 15.93 -19.74 9.89
CA GLN A 25 15.00 -20.85 10.06
C GLN A 25 13.75 -20.39 10.79
N VAL A 26 12.72 -20.02 10.04
CA VAL A 26 11.39 -19.79 10.59
C VAL A 26 10.38 -20.55 9.75
N ALA A 27 9.51 -21.30 10.43
CA ALA A 27 8.47 -22.03 9.75
C ALA A 27 7.37 -21.06 9.29
N ASP A 28 6.94 -21.25 8.04
CA ASP A 28 5.72 -20.66 7.51
C ASP A 28 4.54 -21.00 8.41
N ARG A 29 3.73 -19.99 8.71
CA ARG A 29 2.46 -20.19 9.40
C ARG A 29 1.43 -20.74 8.42
N THR A 30 0.56 -21.60 8.92
CA THR A 30 -0.64 -22.07 8.20
C THR A 30 -1.90 -21.52 8.85
N HIS A 31 -3.01 -21.48 8.11
CA HIS A 31 -4.33 -21.14 8.65
C HIS A 31 -4.65 -21.95 9.93
N SER A 32 -4.37 -23.25 9.94
CA SER A 32 -4.59 -24.13 11.10
C SER A 32 -3.71 -23.75 12.29
N CYS A 33 -2.42 -23.47 12.07
CA CYS A 33 -1.53 -22.99 13.13
C CYS A 33 -2.01 -21.65 13.70
N MET A 34 -2.48 -20.74 12.85
CA MET A 34 -3.02 -19.45 13.29
C MET A 34 -4.25 -19.62 14.19
N LEU A 35 -5.21 -20.48 13.80
CA LEU A 35 -6.38 -20.79 14.65
C LEU A 35 -5.97 -21.42 15.99
N LYS A 36 -5.01 -22.35 15.98
CA LYS A 36 -4.47 -22.97 17.21
C LYS A 36 -3.85 -21.91 18.12
N ALA A 37 -3.03 -21.01 17.58
CA ALA A 37 -2.42 -19.92 18.33
C ALA A 37 -3.47 -18.96 18.92
N MET A 38 -4.50 -18.59 18.14
CA MET A 38 -5.64 -17.79 18.64
C MET A 38 -6.33 -18.47 19.83
N GLY A 39 -6.62 -19.78 19.73
CA GLY A 39 -7.26 -20.54 20.81
C GLY A 39 -6.37 -20.68 22.05
N GLN A 40 -5.06 -20.86 21.86
CA GLN A 40 -4.10 -20.90 22.97
C GLN A 40 -3.97 -19.54 23.67
N ALA A 41 -3.95 -18.44 22.92
CA ALA A 41 -3.86 -17.10 23.47
C ALA A 41 -5.03 -16.78 24.42
N VAL A 42 -6.25 -17.19 24.06
CA VAL A 42 -7.43 -17.06 24.93
C VAL A 42 -7.28 -17.89 26.19
N ARG A 43 -6.90 -19.17 26.06
CA ARG A 43 -6.76 -20.08 27.21
C ARG A 43 -5.69 -19.62 28.20
N ARG A 44 -4.56 -19.12 27.69
CA ARG A 44 -3.41 -18.70 28.49
C ARG A 44 -3.49 -17.24 28.95
N LYS A 45 -4.40 -16.44 28.39
CA LYS A 45 -4.49 -14.99 28.60
C LYS A 45 -3.19 -14.24 28.29
N GLU A 46 -2.43 -14.74 27.33
CA GLU A 46 -1.16 -14.17 26.87
C GLU A 46 -1.04 -14.28 25.34
N ALA A 47 -0.16 -13.51 24.72
CA ALA A 47 0.08 -13.64 23.29
C ALA A 47 0.90 -14.90 22.97
N VAL A 48 0.44 -15.69 21.98
CA VAL A 48 1.12 -16.90 21.52
C VAL A 48 1.68 -16.64 20.13
N PHE A 49 3.02 -16.67 19.99
CA PHE A 49 3.71 -16.27 18.75
C PHE A 49 3.20 -14.93 18.20
N GLY A 50 2.97 -13.95 19.09
CA GLY A 50 2.44 -12.62 18.75
C GLY A 50 0.93 -12.56 18.45
N VAL A 51 0.23 -13.69 18.42
CA VAL A 51 -1.24 -13.77 18.27
C VAL A 51 -1.89 -13.50 19.62
N LYS A 52 -2.76 -12.48 19.68
CA LYS A 52 -3.41 -12.03 20.94
C LYS A 52 -4.75 -12.69 21.22
N GLY A 53 -5.39 -13.26 20.20
CA GLY A 53 -6.73 -13.82 20.29
C GLY A 53 -7.38 -13.93 18.92
N PRO A 54 -8.65 -14.36 18.87
CA PRO A 54 -9.37 -14.58 17.63
C PRO A 54 -9.54 -13.30 16.82
N SER A 55 -9.33 -13.40 15.50
CA SER A 55 -9.67 -12.33 14.56
C SER A 55 -11.13 -12.44 14.13
N THR A 56 -11.81 -11.33 13.87
CA THR A 56 -13.15 -11.33 13.25
C THR A 56 -13.14 -12.00 11.87
N LEU A 57 -11.98 -11.97 11.18
CA LEU A 57 -11.80 -12.60 9.87
C LEU A 57 -11.96 -14.12 9.91
N VAL A 58 -11.88 -14.76 11.09
CA VAL A 58 -12.17 -16.20 11.26
C VAL A 58 -13.62 -16.53 10.83
N LYS A 59 -14.53 -15.54 10.89
CA LYS A 59 -15.93 -15.72 10.49
C LYS A 59 -16.12 -15.74 8.97
N LEU A 60 -15.12 -15.31 8.20
CA LEU A 60 -15.19 -15.31 6.74
C LEU A 60 -14.84 -16.71 6.24
N GLN A 61 -15.86 -17.45 5.81
CA GLN A 61 -15.67 -18.80 5.26
C GLN A 61 -14.77 -18.75 4.01
N GLY A 62 -13.80 -19.67 3.95
CA GLY A 62 -12.84 -19.75 2.84
C GLY A 62 -11.71 -18.72 2.90
N PHE A 63 -11.67 -17.84 3.91
CA PHE A 63 -10.60 -16.86 4.05
C PHE A 63 -9.36 -17.45 4.72
N ASP A 64 -8.21 -17.39 4.04
CA ASP A 64 -6.93 -17.78 4.65
C ASP A 64 -6.42 -16.67 5.58
N LEU A 65 -6.14 -17.00 6.84
CA LEU A 65 -5.76 -16.02 7.86
C LEU A 65 -4.29 -15.60 7.78
N VAL A 66 -3.50 -16.31 6.98
CA VAL A 66 -2.08 -16.05 6.73
C VAL A 66 -1.97 -15.30 5.41
N TRP A 67 -2.34 -15.94 4.31
CA TRP A 67 -2.16 -15.41 2.96
C TRP A 67 -3.37 -14.67 2.39
N GLY A 68 -4.47 -14.56 3.13
CA GLY A 68 -5.60 -13.71 2.73
C GLY A 68 -5.30 -12.20 2.80
N LEU A 69 -4.19 -11.81 3.42
CA LEU A 69 -3.69 -10.43 3.49
C LEU A 69 -2.19 -10.40 3.20
N PRO A 70 -1.77 -10.65 1.95
CA PRO A 70 -0.36 -10.67 1.63
C PRO A 70 0.28 -9.29 1.87
N PRO A 71 1.60 -9.24 2.16
CA PRO A 71 2.33 -7.99 2.14
C PRO A 71 2.23 -7.35 0.75
N TYR A 72 1.99 -6.05 0.73
CA TYR A 72 1.74 -5.28 -0.48
C TYR A 72 2.66 -4.07 -0.61
N TYR A 73 2.89 -3.65 -1.85
CA TYR A 73 3.91 -2.68 -2.20
C TYR A 73 3.78 -1.31 -1.50
N MET A 74 2.57 -0.74 -1.46
CA MET A 74 2.38 0.67 -1.11
C MET A 74 2.78 1.02 0.33
N HIS A 75 2.20 0.40 1.34
CA HIS A 75 2.51 0.77 2.74
C HIS A 75 3.73 0.05 3.31
N TYR A 76 4.06 -1.15 2.82
CA TYR A 76 5.21 -1.90 3.33
C TYR A 76 6.52 -1.45 2.69
N VAL A 77 6.57 -1.37 1.36
CA VAL A 77 7.80 -1.02 0.63
C VAL A 77 7.97 0.49 0.57
N LEU A 78 6.97 1.24 0.10
CA LEU A 78 7.13 2.67 -0.15
C LEU A 78 7.11 3.51 1.13
N GLU A 79 5.96 3.56 1.80
CA GLU A 79 5.81 4.36 3.03
C GLU A 79 6.45 3.69 4.25
N GLY A 80 6.84 2.43 4.12
CA GLY A 80 7.51 1.64 5.14
C GLY A 80 9.02 1.69 4.98
N VAL A 81 9.56 0.79 4.17
CA VAL A 81 11.01 0.58 4.05
C VAL A 81 11.71 1.77 3.39
N THR A 82 11.27 2.19 2.21
CA THR A 82 11.90 3.26 1.44
C THR A 82 11.94 4.56 2.27
N LYS A 83 10.81 4.92 2.88
CA LYS A 83 10.72 6.06 3.79
C LYS A 83 11.68 5.91 4.96
N GLN A 84 11.63 4.78 5.69
CA GLN A 84 12.49 4.54 6.84
C GLN A 84 13.98 4.65 6.49
N VAL A 85 14.42 4.04 5.39
CA VAL A 85 15.83 4.07 4.97
C VAL A 85 16.26 5.47 4.57
N THR A 86 15.42 6.19 3.84
CA THR A 86 15.70 7.57 3.45
C THR A 86 15.77 8.49 4.66
N GLU A 87 14.84 8.37 5.61
CA GLU A 87 14.86 9.13 6.87
C GLU A 87 16.14 8.86 7.67
N MET A 88 16.60 7.60 7.73
CA MET A 88 17.90 7.29 8.35
C MET A 88 19.05 8.06 7.69
N TRP A 89 19.10 8.16 6.36
CA TRP A 89 20.15 8.95 5.70
C TRP A 89 20.08 10.45 6.04
N LEU A 90 18.90 10.96 6.40
CA LEU A 90 18.66 12.37 6.70
C LEU A 90 18.75 12.71 8.19
N SER A 91 18.63 11.72 9.08
CA SER A 91 18.59 11.95 10.53
C SER A 91 19.61 11.13 11.32
N ALA A 92 20.32 10.19 10.69
CA ALA A 92 21.31 9.39 11.40
C ALA A 92 22.51 10.24 11.84
N THR A 93 23.10 9.85 12.97
CA THR A 93 24.40 10.35 13.43
C THR A 93 25.56 9.45 13.00
N ASN A 94 25.29 8.42 12.18
CA ASN A 94 26.26 7.43 11.74
C ASN A 94 26.80 7.74 10.33
N SER A 95 27.60 6.81 9.79
CA SER A 95 28.26 6.97 8.49
C SER A 95 27.34 7.12 7.28
N CYS A 96 26.03 6.84 7.36
CA CYS A 96 25.10 7.00 6.24
C CYS A 96 24.47 8.40 6.14
N TYR A 97 24.83 9.32 7.04
CA TYR A 97 24.25 10.67 7.06
C TYR A 97 24.63 11.50 5.83
N ILE A 98 23.63 11.86 5.03
CA ILE A 98 23.76 12.71 3.84
C ILE A 98 22.97 14.03 3.95
N GLY A 99 22.35 14.32 5.11
CA GLY A 99 21.51 15.50 5.30
C GLY A 99 22.19 16.84 4.96
N ARG A 100 23.52 16.92 5.13
CA ARG A 100 24.32 18.09 4.75
C ARG A 100 24.33 18.39 3.24
N HIS A 101 23.98 17.40 2.40
CA HIS A 101 23.94 17.52 0.94
C HIS A 101 22.52 17.70 0.39
N LEU A 102 21.50 17.94 1.25
CA LEU A 102 20.10 18.07 0.84
C LEU A 102 19.89 19.07 -0.31
N LYS A 103 20.54 20.24 -0.28
CA LYS A 103 20.44 21.23 -1.36
C LYS A 103 20.90 20.69 -2.72
N LEU A 104 21.99 19.90 -2.73
CA LEU A 104 22.51 19.26 -3.94
C LEU A 104 21.55 18.17 -4.42
N ILE A 105 21.06 17.32 -3.51
CA ILE A 105 20.10 16.27 -3.83
C ILE A 105 18.81 16.86 -4.42
N ASP A 106 18.27 17.91 -3.80
CA ASP A 106 17.09 18.64 -4.29
C ASP A 106 17.33 19.25 -5.67
N SER A 107 18.55 19.76 -5.93
CA SER A 107 18.91 20.27 -7.25
C SER A 107 18.91 19.17 -8.31
N ARG A 108 19.40 17.97 -7.99
CA ARG A 108 19.40 16.81 -8.88
C ARG A 108 17.99 16.31 -9.16
N LEU A 109 17.16 16.22 -8.12
CA LEU A 109 15.76 15.86 -8.25
C LEU A 109 15.02 16.80 -9.22
N ARG A 110 15.25 18.11 -9.14
CA ARG A 110 14.66 19.10 -10.05
C ARG A 110 15.12 18.95 -11.50
N LEU A 111 16.33 18.43 -11.74
CA LEU A 111 16.85 18.21 -13.09
C LEU A 111 16.23 16.97 -13.76
N ILE A 112 15.75 16.02 -12.98
CA ILE A 112 15.10 14.82 -13.51
C ILE A 112 13.71 15.19 -14.03
N LYS A 113 13.52 15.06 -15.35
CA LYS A 113 12.21 15.25 -15.98
C LYS A 113 11.49 13.90 -16.06
N PRO A 114 10.42 13.68 -15.28
CA PRO A 114 9.68 12.43 -15.40
C PRO A 114 9.01 12.31 -16.78
N PRO A 115 8.86 11.07 -17.29
CA PRO A 115 7.95 10.80 -18.40
C PRO A 115 6.54 11.36 -18.15
N ILE A 116 5.82 11.70 -19.22
CA ILE A 116 4.47 12.33 -19.17
C ILE A 116 3.41 11.49 -18.41
N ILE A 117 3.71 10.21 -18.17
CA ILE A 117 2.86 9.28 -17.45
C ILE A 117 2.79 9.66 -15.95
N PHE A 118 3.84 10.24 -15.40
CA PHE A 118 3.86 10.72 -14.02
C PHE A 118 3.11 12.06 -13.93
N SER A 119 2.16 12.14 -13.00
CA SER A 119 1.25 13.28 -12.91
C SER A 119 1.90 14.55 -12.36
N ARG A 120 3.07 14.46 -11.71
CA ARG A 120 3.76 15.59 -11.05
C ARG A 120 5.28 15.39 -11.02
N SER A 121 6.04 16.47 -11.21
CA SER A 121 7.43 16.55 -10.74
C SER A 121 7.42 16.42 -9.22
N GLY A 122 8.22 15.50 -8.68
CA GLY A 122 8.26 15.24 -7.23
C GLY A 122 8.65 16.48 -6.44
N ARG A 123 8.15 16.58 -5.20
CA ARG A 123 8.62 17.57 -4.23
C ARG A 123 10.11 17.34 -3.90
N PRO A 124 10.83 18.36 -3.42
CA PRO A 124 12.20 18.18 -2.96
C PRO A 124 12.27 17.18 -1.80
N LEU A 125 13.44 16.56 -1.62
CA LEU A 125 13.70 15.62 -0.53
C LEU A 125 13.62 16.30 0.83
N SER A 126 13.89 17.61 0.91
CA SER A 126 13.65 18.41 2.11
C SER A 126 12.20 18.38 2.62
N ASP A 127 11.23 18.11 1.75
CA ASP A 127 9.81 17.99 2.10
C ASP A 127 9.35 16.53 2.28
N CYS A 128 10.28 15.56 2.38
CA CYS A 128 9.95 14.14 2.38
C CYS A 128 9.04 13.70 3.53
N ALA A 129 8.99 14.46 4.63
CA ALA A 129 8.05 14.25 5.73
C ALA A 129 6.58 14.27 5.27
N PHE A 130 6.28 15.01 4.20
CA PHE A 130 4.93 15.16 3.65
C PHE A 130 4.69 14.33 2.38
N TRP A 131 5.69 13.58 1.92
CA TRP A 131 5.57 12.75 0.72
C TRP A 131 4.51 11.67 0.87
N LYS A 132 3.73 11.46 -0.19
CA LYS A 132 2.77 10.36 -0.31
C LYS A 132 3.43 9.15 -0.95
N ALA A 133 2.80 7.98 -0.86
CA ALA A 133 3.27 6.75 -1.52
C ALA A 133 3.71 6.93 -2.98
N ALA A 134 3.02 7.74 -3.79
CA ALA A 134 3.41 7.98 -5.18
C ALA A 134 4.80 8.63 -5.33
N GLU A 135 5.17 9.54 -4.44
CA GLU A 135 6.50 10.17 -4.45
C GLU A 135 7.58 9.22 -3.96
N TRP A 136 7.26 8.41 -2.93
CA TRP A 136 8.13 7.32 -2.50
C TRP A 136 8.36 6.28 -3.59
N CYS A 137 7.35 6.02 -4.44
CA CYS A 137 7.49 5.16 -5.61
C CYS A 137 8.52 5.72 -6.60
N CYS A 138 8.38 7.00 -6.97
CA CYS A 138 9.32 7.64 -7.88
C CYS A 138 10.73 7.72 -7.29
N TRP A 139 10.83 8.03 -6.00
CA TRP A 139 12.10 8.06 -5.27
C TRP A 139 12.78 6.70 -5.30
N LEU A 140 12.09 5.63 -4.92
CA LEU A 140 12.62 4.27 -4.93
C LEU A 140 13.10 3.87 -6.32
N LEU A 141 12.23 3.95 -7.32
CA LEU A 141 12.47 3.32 -8.62
C LEU A 141 13.39 4.13 -9.55
N PHE A 142 13.39 5.46 -9.45
CA PHE A 142 13.99 6.31 -10.49
C PHE A 142 14.98 7.34 -9.97
N TYR A 143 14.76 7.90 -8.77
CA TYR A 143 15.49 9.11 -8.39
C TYR A 143 16.57 8.89 -7.35
N SER A 144 16.34 8.01 -6.38
CA SER A 144 17.24 7.78 -5.24
C SER A 144 18.69 7.52 -5.66
N LEU A 145 18.93 6.44 -6.42
CA LEU A 145 20.27 5.99 -6.81
C LEU A 145 21.09 7.05 -7.57
N PRO A 146 20.59 7.72 -8.64
CA PRO A 146 21.35 8.76 -9.31
C PRO A 146 21.50 10.03 -8.46
N CYS A 147 20.51 10.35 -7.62
CA CYS A 147 20.58 11.57 -6.80
C CYS A 147 21.63 11.48 -5.70
N VAL A 148 21.94 10.27 -5.21
CA VAL A 148 22.86 10.05 -4.08
C VAL A 148 24.16 9.32 -4.44
N ALA A 149 24.42 9.03 -5.73
CA ALA A 149 25.49 8.14 -6.19
C ALA A 149 26.91 8.47 -5.67
N ASP A 150 27.28 9.75 -5.64
CA ASP A 150 28.56 10.29 -5.17
C ASP A 150 28.47 10.94 -3.77
N ILE A 151 27.32 10.79 -3.10
CA ILE A 151 27.04 11.39 -1.80
C ILE A 151 26.93 10.31 -0.71
N LEU A 152 26.15 9.27 -0.98
CA LEU A 152 25.91 8.16 -0.07
C LEU A 152 27.09 7.17 -0.16
N PRO A 153 27.68 6.73 0.96
CA PRO A 153 28.79 5.79 0.90
C PRO A 153 28.40 4.50 0.17
N LEU A 154 29.34 3.96 -0.61
CA LEU A 154 29.10 2.86 -1.55
C LEU A 154 28.41 1.64 -0.92
N VAL A 155 28.72 1.33 0.34
CA VAL A 155 28.10 0.20 1.07
C VAL A 155 26.58 0.40 1.23
N TYR A 156 26.13 1.60 1.61
CA TYR A 156 24.70 1.92 1.75
C TYR A 156 24.01 2.07 0.39
N HIS A 157 24.73 2.60 -0.61
CA HIS A 157 24.23 2.68 -1.98
C HIS A 157 23.99 1.29 -2.59
N THR A 158 24.96 0.39 -2.43
CA THR A 158 24.85 -1.01 -2.89
C THR A 158 23.75 -1.75 -2.16
N HIS A 159 23.64 -1.55 -0.84
CA HIS A 159 22.56 -2.10 -0.03
C HIS A 159 21.20 -1.64 -0.55
N PHE A 160 20.99 -0.34 -0.72
CA PHE A 160 19.71 0.19 -1.24
C PHE A 160 19.41 -0.26 -2.68
N THR A 161 20.43 -0.45 -3.50
CA THR A 161 20.30 -0.96 -4.87
C THR A 161 19.63 -2.33 -4.92
N LEU A 162 19.82 -3.19 -3.90
CA LEU A 162 19.12 -4.48 -3.81
C LEU A 162 17.59 -4.26 -3.81
N LEU A 163 17.11 -3.42 -2.89
CA LEU A 163 15.68 -3.09 -2.77
C LEU A 163 15.12 -2.47 -4.06
N VAL A 164 15.88 -1.57 -4.70
CA VAL A 164 15.48 -0.94 -5.97
C VAL A 164 15.33 -1.99 -7.07
N LYS A 165 16.31 -2.88 -7.22
CA LYS A 165 16.27 -3.96 -8.22
C LYS A 165 15.08 -4.89 -8.00
N ASP A 166 14.84 -5.28 -6.75
CA ASP A 166 13.72 -6.16 -6.39
C ASP A 166 12.38 -5.54 -6.69
N ALA A 167 12.18 -4.30 -6.25
CA ALA A 167 10.95 -3.57 -6.52
C ALA A 167 10.73 -3.43 -8.03
N PHE A 168 11.77 -3.07 -8.78
CA PHE A 168 11.67 -2.92 -10.24
C PHE A 168 11.26 -4.23 -10.92
N VAL A 169 11.92 -5.35 -10.58
CA VAL A 169 11.63 -6.67 -11.16
C VAL A 169 10.22 -7.14 -10.80
N LEU A 170 9.84 -7.08 -9.53
CA LEU A 170 8.56 -7.60 -9.04
C LEU A 170 7.35 -6.72 -9.44
N LEU A 171 7.59 -5.52 -9.98
CA LEU A 171 6.56 -4.62 -10.52
C LEU A 171 6.37 -4.73 -12.04
N ASN A 172 7.13 -5.58 -12.74
CA ASN A 172 6.92 -5.79 -14.16
C ASN A 172 5.52 -6.37 -14.44
N ASP A 173 5.00 -6.12 -15.65
CA ASP A 173 3.71 -6.67 -16.09
C ASP A 173 3.73 -8.21 -16.12
N VAL A 174 4.89 -8.77 -16.46
CA VAL A 174 5.18 -10.21 -16.44
C VAL A 174 6.43 -10.43 -15.59
N VAL A 175 6.32 -11.30 -14.60
CA VAL A 175 7.43 -11.66 -13.71
C VAL A 175 7.61 -13.18 -13.78
N LEU A 176 8.77 -13.63 -14.24
CA LEU A 176 9.10 -15.04 -14.39
C LEU A 176 9.58 -15.64 -13.07
N GLU A 177 9.41 -16.95 -12.87
CA GLU A 177 9.84 -17.62 -11.63
C GLU A 177 11.34 -17.43 -11.33
N ALA A 178 12.19 -17.42 -12.36
CA ALA A 178 13.63 -17.16 -12.20
C ALA A 178 13.92 -15.73 -11.70
N GLU A 179 13.10 -14.76 -12.10
CA GLU A 179 13.19 -13.37 -11.64
C GLU A 179 12.71 -13.26 -10.19
N ILE A 180 11.63 -13.95 -9.83
CA ILE A 180 11.15 -14.04 -8.44
C ILE A 180 12.21 -14.67 -7.53
N CYS A 181 12.82 -15.78 -7.96
CA CYS A 181 13.90 -16.44 -7.23
C CYS A 181 15.13 -15.53 -7.06
N SER A 182 15.42 -14.67 -8.03
CA SER A 182 16.50 -13.70 -7.93
C SER A 182 16.16 -12.59 -6.95
N ALA A 183 14.93 -12.06 -7.03
CA ALA A 183 14.44 -11.03 -6.12
C ALA A 183 14.39 -11.53 -4.66
N GLU A 184 14.01 -12.78 -4.43
CA GLU A 184 14.02 -13.40 -3.10
C GLU A 184 15.41 -13.39 -2.46
N LYS A 185 16.46 -13.64 -3.25
CA LYS A 185 17.86 -13.60 -2.78
C LYS A 185 18.30 -12.18 -2.45
N PHE A 186 17.95 -11.21 -3.30
CA PHE A 186 18.27 -9.81 -3.10
C PHE A 186 17.54 -9.24 -1.87
N LEU A 187 16.25 -9.53 -1.69
CA LEU A 187 15.45 -9.14 -0.52
C LEU A 187 16.01 -9.76 0.77
N SER A 188 16.32 -11.06 0.74
CA SER A 188 16.95 -11.74 1.88
C SER A 188 18.29 -11.11 2.25
N SER A 189 19.12 -10.82 1.24
CA SER A 189 20.40 -10.14 1.45
C SER A 189 20.23 -8.72 1.99
N PHE A 190 19.26 -7.96 1.48
CA PHE A 190 18.91 -6.64 1.97
C PHE A 190 18.55 -6.67 3.47
N VAL A 191 17.63 -7.56 3.86
CA VAL A 191 17.17 -7.71 5.24
C VAL A 191 18.30 -8.14 6.17
N GLN A 192 19.12 -9.11 5.75
CA GLN A 192 20.28 -9.58 6.52
C GLN A 192 21.32 -8.45 6.73
N GLN A 193 21.59 -7.66 5.68
CA GLN A 193 22.54 -6.55 5.74
C GLN A 193 22.02 -5.36 6.56
N THR A 194 20.70 -5.10 6.58
CA THR A 194 20.10 -3.97 7.32
C THR A 194 20.49 -4.00 8.79
N THR A 195 20.53 -5.17 9.43
CA THR A 195 20.94 -5.27 10.86
C THR A 195 22.37 -4.79 11.06
N LYS A 196 23.29 -5.17 10.16
CA LYS A 196 24.72 -4.84 10.25
C LYS A 196 25.00 -3.37 9.95
N LEU A 197 24.31 -2.82 8.94
CA LEU A 197 24.55 -1.46 8.44
C LEU A 197 23.77 -0.39 9.21
N CYS A 198 22.50 -0.66 9.51
CA CYS A 198 21.60 0.32 10.10
C CYS A 198 21.32 0.04 11.59
N GLY A 199 21.85 -1.06 12.12
CA GLY A 199 21.65 -1.50 13.50
C GLY A 199 20.30 -2.17 13.73
N GLN A 200 20.17 -2.80 14.90
CA GLN A 200 18.99 -3.62 15.21
C GLN A 200 17.69 -2.82 15.35
N ASN A 201 17.79 -1.52 15.65
CA ASN A 201 16.65 -0.61 15.66
C ASN A 201 16.00 -0.44 14.28
N ALA A 202 16.74 -0.68 13.20
CA ALA A 202 16.22 -0.60 11.84
C ALA A 202 15.37 -1.82 11.45
N MET A 203 15.41 -2.93 12.21
CA MET A 203 14.68 -4.16 11.88
C MET A 203 13.19 -4.05 12.25
N THR A 204 12.47 -3.17 11.55
CA THR A 204 11.04 -2.95 11.74
C THR A 204 10.21 -4.08 11.12
N PHE A 205 8.92 -4.10 11.43
CA PHE A 205 7.97 -5.00 10.81
C PHE A 205 8.01 -4.91 9.27
N ASN A 206 8.07 -3.69 8.73
CA ASN A 206 8.05 -3.49 7.28
C ASN A 206 9.33 -4.01 6.60
N ILE A 207 10.49 -3.91 7.26
CA ILE A 207 11.73 -4.55 6.80
C ILE A 207 11.59 -6.07 6.77
N HIS A 208 11.00 -6.67 7.81
CA HIS A 208 10.77 -8.11 7.85
C HIS A 208 9.79 -8.58 6.75
N GLN A 209 8.72 -7.83 6.49
CA GLN A 209 7.75 -8.17 5.44
C GLN A 209 8.36 -8.24 4.03
N LEU A 210 9.57 -7.69 3.80
CA LEU A 210 10.28 -7.86 2.54
C LEU A 210 10.58 -9.33 2.21
N LEU A 211 10.84 -10.17 3.23
CA LEU A 211 11.12 -11.60 3.04
C LEU A 211 9.95 -12.35 2.40
N HIS A 212 8.74 -11.80 2.55
CA HIS A 212 7.49 -12.42 2.10
C HIS A 212 7.04 -11.94 0.72
N LEU A 213 7.68 -10.92 0.13
CA LEU A 213 7.25 -10.35 -1.15
C LEU A 213 7.39 -11.33 -2.31
N ALA A 214 8.47 -12.10 -2.37
CA ALA A 214 8.68 -13.08 -3.44
C ALA A 214 7.56 -14.13 -3.44
N LYS A 215 7.24 -14.69 -2.25
CA LYS A 215 6.14 -15.63 -2.08
C LYS A 215 4.77 -15.00 -2.39
N ALA A 216 4.53 -13.77 -1.94
CA ALA A 216 3.33 -13.03 -2.30
C ALA A 216 3.21 -12.87 -3.83
N THR A 217 4.31 -12.60 -4.53
CA THR A 217 4.30 -12.49 -6.00
C THR A 217 4.00 -13.82 -6.69
N ARG A 218 4.52 -14.94 -6.19
CA ARG A 218 4.17 -16.29 -6.71
C ARG A 218 2.67 -16.58 -6.58
N MET A 219 2.06 -16.13 -5.49
CA MET A 219 0.66 -16.43 -5.18
C MET A 219 -0.33 -15.49 -5.87
N PHE A 220 -0.01 -14.20 -5.93
CA PHE A 220 -0.97 -13.15 -6.32
C PHE A 220 -0.55 -12.40 -7.59
N GLY A 221 0.59 -12.75 -8.18
CA GLY A 221 1.16 -12.06 -9.33
C GLY A 221 1.99 -10.84 -8.93
N PRO A 222 2.36 -9.97 -9.90
CA PRO A 222 3.24 -8.84 -9.68
C PRO A 222 2.79 -7.93 -8.52
N LEU A 223 3.72 -7.22 -7.88
CA LEU A 223 3.44 -6.40 -6.69
C LEU A 223 2.38 -5.31 -6.88
N TRP A 224 2.10 -4.88 -8.12
CA TRP A 224 1.03 -3.95 -8.41
C TRP A 224 -0.37 -4.57 -8.30
N SER A 225 -0.51 -5.90 -8.41
CA SER A 225 -1.79 -6.61 -8.37
C SER A 225 -2.44 -6.59 -6.98
N THR A 226 -1.62 -6.57 -5.93
CA THR A 226 -2.05 -6.51 -4.52
C THR A 226 -1.98 -5.09 -3.95
N SER A 227 -1.69 -4.10 -4.79
CA SER A 227 -1.45 -2.74 -4.34
C SER A 227 -2.71 -2.03 -3.88
N THR A 228 -2.58 -1.25 -2.80
CA THR A 228 -3.70 -0.52 -2.20
C THR A 228 -3.95 0.87 -2.80
N PHE A 229 -3.16 1.30 -3.79
CA PHE A 229 -3.34 2.60 -4.46
C PHE A 229 -4.79 2.87 -4.94
N PRO A 230 -5.47 1.92 -5.63
CA PRO A 230 -6.85 2.16 -6.08
C PRO A 230 -7.84 2.32 -4.92
N PHE A 231 -7.61 1.63 -3.81
CA PHE A 231 -8.47 1.67 -2.64
C PHE A 231 -8.32 3.00 -1.89
N GLU A 232 -7.09 3.47 -1.67
CA GLU A 232 -6.83 4.78 -1.05
C GLU A 232 -7.40 5.93 -1.89
N ASP A 233 -7.23 5.87 -3.22
CA ASP A 233 -7.81 6.84 -4.14
C ASP A 233 -9.35 6.79 -4.13
N GLY A 234 -9.92 5.58 -4.05
CA GLY A 234 -11.37 5.38 -3.87
C GLY A 234 -11.90 5.95 -2.56
N ILE A 235 -11.22 5.71 -1.43
CA ILE A 235 -11.55 6.27 -0.12
C ILE A 235 -11.46 7.80 -0.16
N GLY A 236 -10.40 8.34 -0.76
CA GLY A 236 -10.22 9.77 -0.94
C GLY A 236 -11.39 10.43 -1.68
N ARG A 237 -11.88 9.80 -2.76
CA ARG A 237 -13.09 10.26 -3.46
C ARG A 237 -14.35 10.13 -2.61
N ALA A 238 -14.53 9.01 -1.90
CA ALA A 238 -15.69 8.81 -1.05
C ALA A 238 -15.77 9.90 0.06
N LEU A 239 -14.63 10.29 0.62
CA LEU A 239 -14.56 11.37 1.61
C LEU A 239 -14.94 12.74 1.03
N GLN A 240 -14.67 12.99 -0.25
CA GLN A 240 -15.12 14.23 -0.93
C GLN A 240 -16.64 14.28 -1.10
N LEU A 241 -17.33 13.13 -1.04
CA LEU A 241 -18.79 13.06 -1.03
C LEU A 241 -19.39 13.36 0.35
N VAL A 242 -18.60 13.73 1.35
CA VAL A 242 -19.10 14.10 2.68
C VAL A 242 -19.14 15.61 2.79
N SER A 243 -20.33 16.17 3.04
CA SER A 243 -20.50 17.62 3.27
C SER A 243 -20.81 17.98 4.71
N ALA A 244 -21.21 17.01 5.54
CA ALA A 244 -21.56 17.21 6.93
C ALA A 244 -21.20 15.98 7.78
N ALA A 245 -21.00 16.17 9.07
CA ALA A 245 -20.69 15.09 10.02
C ALA A 245 -21.87 14.14 10.30
N MET A 246 -23.10 14.56 9.99
CA MET A 246 -24.31 13.77 10.22
C MET A 246 -24.61 12.84 9.06
N TYR A 247 -24.95 11.57 9.33
CA TYR A 247 -25.35 10.60 8.31
C TYR A 247 -24.31 10.38 7.19
N VAL A 248 -23.02 10.40 7.53
CA VAL A 248 -21.90 10.23 6.58
C VAL A 248 -22.09 9.05 5.61
N PRO A 249 -22.45 7.82 6.07
CA PRO A 249 -22.63 6.70 5.15
C PRO A 249 -23.77 6.92 4.15
N VAL A 250 -24.85 7.58 4.56
CA VAL A 250 -26.01 7.87 3.70
C VAL A 250 -25.64 8.91 2.65
N GLN A 251 -24.94 9.98 3.02
CA GLN A 251 -24.45 10.99 2.08
C GLN A 251 -23.57 10.37 0.98
N ILE A 252 -22.64 9.49 1.38
CA ILE A 252 -21.77 8.79 0.44
C ILE A 252 -22.59 7.90 -0.49
N ALA A 253 -23.50 7.09 0.07
CA ALA A 253 -24.34 6.18 -0.71
C ALA A 253 -25.22 6.92 -1.73
N GLU A 254 -25.95 7.95 -1.27
CA GLU A 254 -26.84 8.76 -2.11
C GLU A 254 -26.06 9.40 -3.27
N ARG A 255 -24.93 10.05 -2.98
CA ARG A 255 -24.13 10.73 -4.00
C ARG A 255 -23.48 9.77 -4.97
N CYS A 256 -23.01 8.61 -4.51
CA CYS A 256 -22.53 7.55 -5.39
C CYS A 256 -23.62 7.10 -6.37
N ILE A 257 -24.84 6.87 -5.88
CA ILE A 257 -25.99 6.48 -6.70
C ILE A 257 -26.34 7.60 -7.70
N MET A 258 -26.38 8.86 -7.26
CA MET A 258 -26.63 10.01 -8.14
C MET A 258 -25.57 10.10 -9.24
N HIS A 259 -24.28 10.00 -8.91
CA HIS A 259 -23.21 10.01 -9.90
C HIS A 259 -23.34 8.86 -10.92
N GLN A 260 -23.68 7.66 -10.46
CA GLN A 260 -23.91 6.51 -11.33
C GLN A 260 -25.12 6.73 -12.25
N ALA A 261 -26.24 7.21 -11.70
CA ALA A 261 -27.46 7.50 -12.46
C ALA A 261 -27.22 8.57 -13.52
N CYS A 262 -26.59 9.70 -13.15
CA CYS A 262 -26.22 10.76 -14.09
C CYS A 262 -25.32 10.25 -15.22
N ARG A 263 -24.35 9.37 -14.91
CA ARG A 263 -23.48 8.78 -15.92
C ARG A 263 -24.26 7.89 -16.89
N THR A 264 -25.16 7.05 -16.39
CA THR A 264 -26.02 6.18 -17.21
C THR A 264 -26.91 7.00 -18.14
N VAL A 265 -27.60 8.00 -17.59
CA VAL A 265 -28.46 8.91 -18.36
C VAL A 265 -27.63 9.64 -19.42
N SER A 266 -26.44 10.12 -19.06
CA SER A 266 -25.55 10.79 -20.01
C SER A 266 -25.06 9.91 -21.16
N MET A 267 -25.05 8.58 -21.02
CA MET A 267 -24.70 7.67 -22.12
C MET A 267 -25.90 7.39 -23.04
N GLN A 268 -27.12 7.63 -22.56
CA GLN A 268 -28.36 7.33 -23.27
C GLN A 268 -28.97 8.56 -23.96
N ILE A 269 -28.57 9.77 -23.55
CA ILE A 269 -29.03 11.02 -24.15
C ILE A 269 -28.08 11.44 -25.28
N GLU A 270 -28.62 11.54 -26.51
CA GLU A 270 -27.96 12.28 -27.58
C GLU A 270 -28.11 13.77 -27.35
N LEU A 271 -27.00 14.42 -27.00
CA LEU A 271 -26.95 15.86 -26.80
C LEU A 271 -26.72 16.57 -28.13
N SER A 272 -27.38 17.71 -28.34
CA SER A 272 -27.13 18.55 -29.51
C SER A 272 -25.67 19.07 -29.50
N PRO A 273 -25.10 19.48 -30.65
CA PRO A 273 -23.71 19.93 -30.75
C PRO A 273 -23.36 21.07 -29.77
N ASN A 274 -24.29 22.01 -29.58
CA ASN A 274 -24.11 23.14 -28.66
C ASN A 274 -24.08 22.69 -27.18
N MET A 275 -24.91 21.69 -26.84
CA MET A 275 -24.94 21.11 -25.50
C MET A 275 -23.74 20.21 -25.24
N LEU A 276 -23.17 19.58 -26.27
CA LEU A 276 -21.90 18.83 -26.16
C LEU A 276 -20.73 19.77 -25.78
N SER A 277 -20.67 20.95 -26.38
CA SER A 277 -19.65 21.96 -26.05
C SER A 277 -19.80 22.42 -24.60
N ALA A 278 -21.01 22.81 -24.20
CA ALA A 278 -21.29 23.24 -22.83
C ALA A 278 -20.99 22.14 -21.80
N LYS A 279 -21.33 20.88 -22.12
CA LYS A 279 -20.98 19.72 -21.28
C LYS A 279 -19.46 19.55 -21.16
N LYS A 280 -18.70 19.67 -22.26
CA LYS A 280 -17.23 19.60 -22.22
C LYS A 280 -16.63 20.72 -21.37
N ASP A 281 -17.21 21.92 -21.39
CA ASP A 281 -16.76 23.06 -20.59
C ASP A 281 -17.10 22.89 -19.10
N LEU A 282 -18.28 22.36 -18.78
CA LEU A 282 -18.66 21.99 -17.41
C LEU A 282 -17.79 20.85 -16.87
N GLU A 283 -17.55 19.82 -17.69
CA GLU A 283 -16.69 18.71 -17.32
C GLU A 283 -15.24 19.15 -17.19
N SER A 284 -14.71 20.02 -18.04
CA SER A 284 -13.33 20.51 -17.92
C SER A 284 -13.12 21.33 -16.63
N ASN A 285 -14.14 22.09 -16.22
CA ASN A 285 -14.17 22.78 -14.94
C ASN A 285 -14.26 21.82 -13.74
N CYS A 286 -14.96 20.69 -13.88
CA CYS A 286 -15.04 19.64 -12.84
C CYS A 286 -13.82 18.69 -12.84
N ARG A 287 -13.16 18.49 -13.98
CA ARG A 287 -12.03 17.54 -14.18
C ARG A 287 -10.76 17.91 -13.44
N LYS A 288 -10.69 19.06 -12.76
CA LYS A 288 -9.66 19.31 -11.74
C LYS A 288 -9.68 18.26 -10.60
N PHE A 289 -10.73 17.45 -10.48
CA PHE A 289 -10.90 16.41 -9.45
C PHE A 289 -10.98 14.96 -9.97
N SER A 290 -10.89 14.71 -11.27
CA SER A 290 -11.22 13.39 -11.82
C SER A 290 -10.31 13.02 -12.99
N GLN A 291 -9.24 12.26 -12.72
CA GLN A 291 -8.75 11.22 -13.63
C GLN A 291 -7.55 10.45 -13.01
N ARG A 292 -7.75 9.15 -12.74
CA ARG A 292 -7.05 7.98 -13.31
C ARG A 292 -7.14 6.76 -12.37
N CYS A 293 -7.87 5.72 -12.80
CA CYS A 293 -7.56 4.34 -12.43
C CYS A 293 -7.81 3.45 -13.66
N ALA A 294 -6.84 2.59 -13.98
CA ALA A 294 -6.89 1.63 -15.09
C ALA A 294 -7.58 0.31 -14.71
N LEU A 295 -7.90 0.10 -13.43
CA LEU A 295 -8.61 -1.08 -12.95
C LEU A 295 -10.09 -0.74 -12.70
N GLY A 296 -10.90 -1.01 -13.71
CA GLY A 296 -12.36 -1.06 -13.61
C GLY A 296 -13.04 0.29 -13.72
N LEU A 297 -13.29 0.74 -14.95
CA LEU A 297 -14.53 1.47 -15.18
C LEU A 297 -15.66 0.60 -14.61
N ALA A 298 -16.46 1.12 -13.67
CA ALA A 298 -17.70 0.45 -13.27
C ALA A 298 -18.45 0.09 -14.55
N GLN A 299 -18.56 -1.22 -14.83
CA GLN A 299 -19.41 -1.66 -15.92
C GLN A 299 -20.82 -1.13 -15.62
N PRO A 300 -21.56 -0.63 -16.62
CA PRO A 300 -22.98 -0.35 -16.41
C PRO A 300 -23.61 -1.61 -15.81
N CYS A 301 -24.29 -1.47 -14.67
CA CYS A 301 -25.01 -2.57 -14.05
C CYS A 301 -26.14 -3.00 -14.99
N VAL A 302 -25.85 -3.88 -15.95
CA VAL A 302 -26.87 -4.52 -16.77
C VAL A 302 -27.42 -5.67 -15.94
N GLY A 303 -28.54 -5.38 -15.24
CA GLY A 303 -29.25 -6.34 -14.41
C GLY A 303 -28.63 -6.52 -13.02
N MET A 304 -29.02 -5.68 -12.06
CA MET A 304 -28.95 -6.11 -10.66
C MET A 304 -29.88 -7.31 -10.50
N SER A 305 -29.33 -8.48 -10.11
CA SER A 305 -30.18 -9.60 -9.74
C SER A 305 -31.09 -9.18 -8.57
N GLU A 306 -32.32 -9.69 -8.54
CA GLU A 306 -33.28 -9.39 -7.46
C GLU A 306 -32.73 -9.75 -6.06
N ILE A 307 -31.74 -10.63 -5.99
CA ILE A 307 -31.03 -10.99 -4.76
C ILE A 307 -30.18 -9.80 -4.25
N VAL A 308 -29.49 -9.08 -5.15
CA VAL A 308 -28.67 -7.91 -4.79
C VAL A 308 -29.55 -6.72 -4.42
N LYS A 309 -30.66 -6.49 -5.14
CA LYS A 309 -31.66 -5.50 -4.74
C LYS A 309 -32.27 -5.84 -3.37
N GLY A 310 -32.62 -7.10 -3.15
CA GLY A 310 -33.12 -7.61 -1.87
C GLY A 310 -32.14 -7.36 -0.73
N LEU A 311 -30.85 -7.65 -0.92
CA LEU A 311 -29.80 -7.41 0.08
C LEU A 311 -29.55 -5.92 0.36
N PHE A 312 -29.65 -5.04 -0.64
CA PHE A 312 -29.47 -3.60 -0.45
C PHE A 312 -30.67 -2.93 0.24
N PHE A 313 -31.90 -3.26 -0.17
CA PHE A 313 -33.11 -2.63 0.37
C PHE A 313 -33.52 -3.20 1.73
N SER A 314 -33.34 -4.51 1.98
CA SER A 314 -33.66 -5.11 3.29
C SER A 314 -32.74 -4.59 4.40
N ASN A 315 -31.44 -4.38 4.12
CA ASN A 315 -30.50 -3.87 5.13
C ASN A 315 -30.62 -2.37 5.38
N LEU A 316 -31.07 -1.57 4.39
CA LEU A 316 -31.35 -0.15 4.59
C LEU A 316 -32.57 0.06 5.50
N VAL A 317 -33.63 -0.72 5.30
CA VAL A 317 -34.87 -0.63 6.08
C VAL A 317 -34.69 -1.19 7.50
N THR A 318 -33.84 -2.21 7.68
CA THR A 318 -33.56 -2.79 9.01
C THR A 318 -32.68 -1.85 9.86
N SER A 319 -31.76 -1.11 9.24
CA SER A 319 -30.91 -0.14 9.94
C SER A 319 -31.68 1.13 10.37
N LEU A 320 -32.71 1.53 9.61
CA LEU A 320 -33.55 2.69 9.93
C LEU A 320 -34.62 2.40 11.01
N LYS A 321 -34.95 1.13 11.29
CA LYS A 321 -35.87 0.75 12.38
C LYS A 321 -35.21 0.61 13.76
N CYS A 322 -33.87 0.54 13.83
CA CYS A 322 -33.13 0.46 15.10
C CYS A 322 -32.75 1.83 15.70
N GLN A 323 -33.24 2.95 15.15
CA GLN A 323 -33.01 4.31 15.69
C GLN A 323 -34.29 5.01 16.19
N SER A 324 -35.36 4.26 16.39
CA SER A 324 -36.58 4.75 17.04
C SER A 324 -37.10 3.76 18.09
N ILE A 325 -36.26 3.48 19.10
CA ILE A 325 -36.60 3.21 20.51
C ILE A 325 -35.44 3.74 21.33
#